data_AF-I2NQF2-F1
#
_entry.id   AF-I2NQF2-F1
#
_cell.length_a   1.000
_cell.length_b   1.000
_cell.length_c   1.000
_cell.angle_alpha   90.00
_cell.angle_beta   90.00
_cell.angle_gamma   90.00
#
_symmetry.space_group_name_H-M   'P 1'
#
loop_
_entity.id
_entity.type
_entity.pdbx_description
1 polymer ?
#
loop_
_entity_poly.entity_id
_entity_poly.type
_entity_poly.pdbx_seq_one_letter_code
_entity_poly.pdbx_strand_id
1 'polypeptide(L)'
;MPLNPLREKIDQVDRELIALLSERLKLVAKVGKVKSEHGIPVYAPEREKAMIEARRTEAQTQGVPADLIEDVLRRVMRESYANENKHGFKQVNPNIQKIVIVGGLVN
;
A
#
# COMPACT_ATOMS: atom_id res chain seq x y z
N MET A 1 -14.14 -27.03 -23.26
CA MET A 1 -14.42 -27.82 -22.03
C MET A 1 -15.40 -27.04 -21.16
N PRO A 2 -16.24 -27.71 -20.35
CA PRO A 2 -17.37 -27.08 -19.63
C PRO A 2 -16.97 -26.01 -18.58
N LEU A 3 -15.69 -25.90 -18.22
CA LEU A 3 -15.18 -24.91 -17.27
C LEU A 3 -14.82 -23.55 -17.88
N ASN A 4 -14.75 -23.45 -19.22
CA ASN A 4 -14.26 -22.25 -19.90
C ASN A 4 -15.08 -20.97 -19.56
N PRO A 5 -16.43 -21.00 -19.55
CA PRO A 5 -17.20 -19.80 -19.24
C PRO A 5 -17.02 -19.29 -17.80
N LEU A 6 -16.71 -20.18 -16.84
CA LEU A 6 -16.43 -19.78 -15.46
C LEU A 6 -15.04 -19.17 -15.35
N ARG A 7 -14.05 -19.72 -16.06
CA ARG A 7 -12.69 -19.17 -16.10
C ARG A 7 -12.67 -17.78 -16.72
N GLU A 8 -13.42 -17.56 -17.80
CA GLU A 8 -13.54 -16.23 -18.42
C GLU A 8 -14.11 -15.18 -17.46
N LYS A 9 -15.06 -15.58 -16.60
CA LYS A 9 -15.59 -14.70 -15.54
C LYS A 9 -14.56 -14.42 -14.46
N ILE A 10 -13.77 -15.43 -14.05
CA ILE A 10 -12.67 -15.23 -13.09
C ILE A 10 -11.64 -14.27 -13.69
N ASP A 11 -11.23 -14.48 -14.94
CA ASP A 11 -10.28 -13.60 -15.62
C ASP A 11 -10.80 -12.15 -15.70
N GLN A 12 -12.12 -11.97 -15.84
CA GLN A 12 -12.75 -10.66 -15.82
C GLN A 12 -12.67 -10.00 -14.44
N VAL A 13 -12.98 -10.73 -13.37
CA VAL A 13 -12.83 -10.25 -11.99
C VAL A 13 -11.36 -9.90 -11.71
N ASP A 14 -10.42 -10.72 -12.17
CA ASP A 14 -8.98 -10.47 -11.99
C ASP A 14 -8.53 -9.19 -12.70
N ARG A 15 -9.06 -8.90 -13.89
CA ARG A 15 -8.83 -7.62 -14.59
C ARG A 15 -9.37 -6.43 -13.81
N GLU A 16 -10.54 -6.57 -13.20
CA GLU A 16 -11.14 -5.53 -12.36
C GLU A 16 -10.30 -5.30 -11.09
N LEU A 17 -9.80 -6.36 -10.46
CA LEU A 17 -8.87 -6.26 -9.33
C LEU A 17 -7.59 -5.49 -9.71
N ILE A 18 -7.01 -5.78 -10.88
CA ILE A 18 -5.83 -5.05 -11.39
C ILE A 18 -6.14 -3.56 -11.58
N ALA A 19 -7.32 -3.24 -12.14
CA ALA A 19 -7.74 -1.85 -12.34
C ALA A 19 -7.88 -1.09 -11.00
N LEU A 20 -8.54 -1.71 -10.01
CA LEU A 20 -8.71 -1.15 -8.67
C LEU A 20 -7.37 -0.95 -7.94
N LEU A 21 -6.45 -1.91 -8.06
CA LEU A 21 -5.11 -1.78 -7.50
C LEU A 21 -4.32 -0.64 -8.14
N SER A 22 -4.42 -0.48 -9.47
CA SER A 22 -3.81 0.64 -10.19
C SER A 22 -4.35 1.99 -9.71
N GLU A 23 -5.66 2.11 -9.55
CA GLU A 23 -6.30 3.31 -8.98
C GLU A 23 -5.80 3.59 -7.56
N ARG A 24 -5.76 2.57 -6.70
CA ARG A 24 -5.27 2.70 -5.33
C ARG A 24 -3.83 3.22 -5.30
N LEU A 25 -2.94 2.72 -6.16
CA LEU A 25 -1.56 3.19 -6.25
C LEU A 25 -1.47 4.68 -6.68
N LYS A 26 -2.32 5.11 -7.61
CA LYS A 26 -2.41 6.53 -8.00
C LYS A 26 -2.87 7.41 -6.84
N LEU A 27 -3.85 6.94 -6.05
CA LEU A 27 -4.33 7.65 -4.86
C LEU A 27 -3.23 7.75 -3.79
N VAL A 28 -2.50 6.65 -3.54
CA VAL A 28 -1.38 6.67 -2.59
C VAL A 28 -0.30 7.65 -3.04
N ALA A 29 0.06 7.68 -4.33
CA ALA A 29 1.01 8.66 -4.84
C ALA A 29 0.56 10.12 -4.60
N LYS A 30 -0.74 10.42 -4.72
CA LYS A 30 -1.29 11.74 -4.37
C LYS A 30 -1.18 12.01 -2.87
N VAL A 31 -1.49 11.04 -2.02
CA VAL A 31 -1.34 11.16 -0.56
C VAL A 31 0.13 11.43 -0.18
N GLY A 32 1.08 10.72 -0.80
CA GLY A 32 2.51 10.93 -0.59
C GLY A 32 2.96 12.35 -0.94
N LYS A 33 2.44 12.94 -2.03
CA LYS A 33 2.69 14.35 -2.39
C LYS A 33 2.19 15.31 -1.31
N VAL A 34 0.95 15.16 -0.87
CA VAL A 34 0.35 16.00 0.18
C VAL A 34 1.14 15.87 1.49
N LYS A 35 1.48 14.65 1.89
CA LYS A 35 2.29 14.40 3.09
C LYS A 35 3.66 15.07 3.01
N SER A 36 4.33 14.98 1.86
CA SER A 36 5.63 15.62 1.63
C SER A 36 5.56 17.14 1.70
N GLU A 37 4.52 17.75 1.11
CA GLU A 37 4.30 19.21 1.14
C GLU A 37 4.09 19.72 2.57
N HIS A 38 3.41 18.95 3.42
CA HIS A 38 3.00 19.36 4.77
C HIS A 38 3.90 18.78 5.89
N GLY A 39 4.97 18.05 5.54
CA GLY A 39 5.87 17.43 6.53
C GLY A 39 5.22 16.34 7.39
N ILE A 40 4.14 15.72 6.91
CA ILE A 40 3.41 14.68 7.64
C ILE A 40 4.19 13.36 7.52
N PRO A 41 4.39 12.61 8.63
CA PRO A 41 5.05 11.31 8.59
C PRO A 41 4.40 10.35 7.60
N VAL A 42 5.25 9.62 6.86
CA VAL A 42 4.80 8.57 5.93
C VAL A 42 4.14 7.43 6.69
N TYR A 43 4.73 7.04 7.82
CA TYR A 43 4.28 5.94 8.67
C TYR A 43 3.21 6.37 9.68
N ALA A 44 2.05 5.70 9.64
CA ALA A 44 0.91 5.98 10.51
C ALA A 44 0.27 4.66 11.01
N PRO A 45 0.87 3.98 11.99
CA PRO A 45 0.48 2.62 12.39
C PRO A 45 -0.97 2.51 12.88
N GLU A 46 -1.43 3.46 13.68
CA GLU A 46 -2.81 3.49 14.18
C GLU A 46 -3.82 3.63 13.03
N ARG A 47 -3.48 4.42 12.00
CA ARG A 47 -4.33 4.60 10.82
C ARG A 47 -4.43 3.33 10.00
N GLU A 48 -3.33 2.59 9.86
CA GLU A 48 -3.29 1.29 9.18
C GLU A 48 -4.10 0.26 9.95
N LYS A 49 -3.92 0.16 11.27
CA LYS A 49 -4.65 -0.78 12.12
C LYS A 49 -6.15 -0.56 12.03
N ALA A 50 -6.61 0.68 12.20
CA ALA A 50 -8.03 1.02 12.07
C ALA A 50 -8.59 0.72 10.66
N MET A 51 -7.78 0.92 9.60
CA MET A 51 -8.18 0.56 8.24
C MET A 51 -8.35 -0.95 8.10
N ILE A 52 -7.40 -1.75 8.59
CA ILE A 52 -7.44 -3.22 8.50
C ILE A 52 -8.67 -3.73 9.25
N GLU A 53 -8.89 -3.30 10.49
CA GLU A 53 -10.03 -3.72 11.31
C GLU A 53 -11.36 -3.44 10.59
N ALA A 54 -11.55 -2.23 10.06
CA ALA A 54 -12.75 -1.88 9.31
C ALA A 54 -12.96 -2.75 8.07
N ARG A 55 -11.89 -3.02 7.30
CA ARG A 55 -11.96 -3.86 6.10
C ARG A 55 -12.17 -5.34 6.41
N ARG A 56 -11.65 -5.84 7.54
CA ARG A 56 -11.94 -7.20 8.04
C ARG A 56 -13.43 -7.37 8.31
N THR A 57 -14.05 -6.43 9.02
CA THR A 57 -15.49 -6.44 9.27
C THR A 57 -16.29 -6.40 7.98
N GLU A 58 -15.93 -5.53 7.04
CA GLU A 58 -16.60 -5.41 5.74
C GLU A 58 -16.45 -6.66 4.86
N ALA A 59 -15.30 -7.34 4.91
CA ALA A 59 -15.09 -8.59 4.18
C ALA A 59 -15.99 -9.71 4.71
N GLN A 60 -16.13 -9.80 6.03
CA GLN A 60 -16.97 -10.82 6.67
C GLN A 60 -18.44 -10.70 6.27
N THR A 61 -18.97 -9.48 6.11
CA THR A 61 -20.37 -9.28 5.66
C THR A 61 -20.62 -9.75 4.22
N GLN A 62 -19.55 -9.93 3.43
CA GLN A 62 -19.60 -10.39 2.04
C GLN A 62 -19.15 -11.85 1.88
N GLY A 63 -18.92 -12.58 2.97
CA GLY A 63 -18.45 -13.96 2.94
C GLY A 63 -16.97 -14.12 2.55
N VAL A 64 -16.20 -13.02 2.57
CA VAL A 64 -14.75 -13.04 2.33
C VAL A 64 -14.03 -13.27 3.67
N PRO A 65 -13.10 -14.24 3.77
CA PRO A 65 -12.34 -14.47 4.99
C PRO A 65 -11.57 -13.20 5.42
N ALA A 66 -11.67 -12.85 6.70
CA ALA A 66 -11.03 -11.66 7.25
C ALA A 66 -9.50 -11.67 7.08
N ASP A 67 -8.88 -12.85 7.21
CA ASP A 67 -7.44 -12.99 7.08
C ASP A 67 -6.97 -12.82 5.63
N LEU A 68 -7.78 -13.26 4.66
CA LEU A 68 -7.51 -13.06 3.23
C LEU A 68 -7.45 -11.56 2.88
N ILE A 69 -8.45 -10.78 3.30
CA ILE A 69 -8.47 -9.35 3.00
C ILE A 69 -7.33 -8.60 3.71
N GLU A 70 -6.99 -9.02 4.93
CA GLU A 70 -5.86 -8.43 5.65
C GLU A 70 -4.54 -8.69 4.92
N ASP A 71 -4.27 -9.93 4.50
CA ASP A 71 -3.04 -10.29 3.78
C ASP A 71 -2.89 -9.51 2.47
N VAL A 72 -3.97 -9.41 1.69
CA VAL A 72 -4.01 -8.62 0.46
C VAL A 72 -3.70 -7.16 0.75
N LEU A 73 -4.38 -6.54 1.71
CA LEU A 73 -4.19 -5.13 2.03
C LEU A 73 -2.77 -4.86 2.55
N ARG A 74 -2.23 -5.72 3.41
CA ARG A 74 -0.84 -5.61 3.90
C ARG A 74 0.18 -5.73 2.76
N ARG A 75 -0.02 -6.66 1.82
CA ARG A 75 0.87 -6.79 0.64
C ARG A 75 0.83 -5.54 -0.23
N VAL A 76 -0.34 -4.97 -0.46
CA VAL A 76 -0.52 -3.77 -1.29
C VAL A 76 0.04 -2.52 -0.60
N MET A 77 -0.09 -2.40 0.74
CA MET A 77 0.53 -1.32 1.51
C MET A 77 2.07 -1.38 1.44
N ARG A 78 2.66 -2.57 1.57
CA ARG A 78 4.13 -2.74 1.42
C ARG A 78 4.64 -2.23 0.08
N GLU A 79 3.91 -2.50 -1.01
CA GLU A 79 4.26 -1.98 -2.34
C GLU A 79 4.21 -0.45 -2.39
N SER A 80 3.23 0.13 -1.71
CA SER A 80 3.04 1.58 -1.66
C SER A 80 4.24 2.27 -1.00
N TYR A 81 4.73 1.73 0.12
CA TYR A 81 5.92 2.24 0.81
C TYR A 81 7.19 2.11 -0.03
N ALA A 82 7.38 0.98 -0.71
CA ALA A 82 8.53 0.80 -1.60
C ALA A 82 8.56 1.81 -2.74
N ASN A 83 7.38 2.20 -3.25
CA ASN A 83 7.26 3.16 -4.34
C ASN A 83 7.37 4.62 -3.87
N GLU A 84 6.93 4.93 -2.64
CA GLU A 84 7.15 6.23 -2.00
C GLU A 84 8.64 6.47 -1.69
N ASN A 85 9.38 5.44 -1.24
CA ASN A 85 10.83 5.52 -0.97
C ASN A 85 11.69 5.78 -2.23
N LYS A 86 11.15 5.56 -3.44
CA LYS A 86 11.84 5.92 -4.69
C LYS A 86 11.80 7.43 -4.99
N HIS A 87 10.86 8.16 -4.40
CA HIS A 87 10.88 9.62 -4.41
C HIS A 87 11.79 10.06 -3.26
N GLY A 88 13.06 10.27 -3.59
CA GLY A 88 14.19 10.32 -2.66
C GLY A 88 14.00 11.18 -1.41
N PHE A 89 14.78 10.83 -0.39
CA PHE A 89 14.87 11.56 0.87
C PHE A 89 14.91 13.07 0.63
N LYS A 90 13.95 13.78 1.21
CA LYS A 90 13.89 15.25 1.11
C LYS A 90 15.06 15.82 1.90
N GLN A 91 15.87 16.68 1.29
CA GLN A 91 16.92 17.41 1.99
C GLN A 91 16.26 18.40 2.96
N VAL A 92 16.12 17.99 4.22
CA VAL A 92 15.49 18.80 5.28
C VAL A 92 16.35 19.99 5.70
N ASN A 93 17.65 19.97 5.39
CA ASN A 93 18.56 21.07 5.67
C ASN A 93 19.51 21.33 4.47
N PRO A 94 19.28 22.40 3.68
CA PRO A 94 20.10 22.72 2.52
C PRO A 94 21.55 23.11 2.87
N ASN A 95 21.81 23.52 4.11
CA ASN A 95 23.12 24.02 4.55
C ASN A 95 24.07 22.91 5.03
N ILE A 96 23.58 21.69 5.25
CA ILE A 96 24.42 20.57 5.67
C ILE A 96 25.02 19.92 4.41
N GLN A 97 26.33 20.07 4.24
CA GLN A 97 27.07 19.54 3.08
C GLN A 97 27.74 18.20 3.34
N LYS A 98 28.01 17.85 4.60
CA LYS A 98 28.67 16.60 5.01
C LYS A 98 27.82 15.89 6.04
N ILE A 99 27.47 14.65 5.75
CA ILE A 99 26.80 13.74 6.67
C ILE A 99 27.57 12.42 6.75
N VAL A 100 27.55 11.81 7.93
CA VAL A 100 28.04 10.45 8.16
C VAL A 100 26.83 9.58 8.48
N ILE A 101 26.69 8.49 7.72
CA ILE A 101 25.65 7.49 7.96
C ILE A 101 26.33 6.29 8.62
N VAL A 102 25.93 5.96 9.86
CA VAL A 102 26.40 4.76 10.55
C VAL A 102 25.26 3.74 10.53
N GLY A 103 25.46 2.65 9.80
CA GLY A 103 24.57 1.49 9.80
C GLY A 103 24.98 0.48 10.88
N GLY A 104 23.99 -0.24 11.44
CA GLY A 104 24.23 -1.35 12.36
C GLY A 104 24.29 -2.70 11.63
N LEU A 105 25.24 -3.55 12.02
CA LEU A 105 25.28 -4.96 11.63
C LEU A 105 24.11 -5.70 12.29
N VAL A 106 23.27 -6.37 11.51
CA VAL A 106 22.29 -7.32 12.03
C VAL A 106 22.87 -8.71 11.77
N ASN A 107 23.17 -9.45 12.83
CA ASN A 107 23.65 -10.83 12.77
C ASN A 107 22.52 -11.79 12.35
#